data_AF-A0A529LIK6-F1
#
_entry.id   AF-A0A529LIK6-F1
#
_cell.length_a   1.000
_cell.length_b   1.000
_cell.length_c   1.000
_cell.angle_alpha   90.00
_cell.angle_beta   90.00
_cell.angle_gamma   90.00
#
_symmetry.space_group_name_H-M   'P 1'
#
loop_
_entity.id
_entity.type
_entity.pdbx_description
1 polymer ?
#
loop_
_entity_poly.entity_id
_entity_poly.type
_entity_poly.pdbx_seq_one_letter_code
_entity_poly.pdbx_strand_id
1 'polypeptide(L)'
;ASTLLVGPPATAIETIDLGLVRQAIRNERKLGFLYRAPGGAASERVVWPFALGFFDKVRVVVAWCEMRHGFRHFRADRIAELQATDTRYPRRRQALLKEWRATLDKPRGSR
;
A
#
# COMPACT_ATOMS: atom_id res chain seq x y z
N ALA A 1 -26.07 -3.27 -33.00
CA ALA A 1 -26.12 -2.25 -31.93
C ALA A 1 -25.42 -2.83 -30.71
N SER A 2 -24.25 -2.29 -30.32
CA SER A 2 -23.54 -2.72 -29.10
C SER A 2 -23.84 -1.75 -27.98
N THR A 3 -24.68 -2.16 -27.04
CA THR A 3 -24.90 -1.46 -25.77
C THR A 3 -23.72 -1.72 -24.85
N LEU A 4 -22.82 -0.73 -24.77
CA LEU A 4 -21.80 -0.63 -23.72
C LEU A 4 -22.51 -0.29 -22.40
N LEU A 5 -22.54 -1.25 -21.49
CA LEU A 5 -22.94 -1.04 -20.10
C LEU A 5 -21.77 -0.39 -19.36
N VAL A 6 -21.76 0.93 -19.30
CA VAL A 6 -20.86 1.67 -18.41
C VAL A 6 -21.40 1.51 -16.99
N GLY A 7 -20.78 0.64 -16.21
CA GLY A 7 -21.04 0.54 -14.77
C GLY A 7 -20.74 1.88 -14.08
N PRO A 8 -21.45 2.22 -13.00
CA PRO A 8 -21.24 3.48 -12.29
C PRO A 8 -19.76 3.61 -11.90
N PRO A 9 -19.17 4.83 -11.93
CA PRO A 9 -17.81 5.02 -11.47
C PRO A 9 -17.78 4.51 -10.03
N ALA A 10 -16.98 3.47 -9.78
CA ALA A 10 -16.75 3.00 -8.43
C ALA A 10 -16.07 4.15 -7.69
N THR A 11 -16.87 4.98 -7.01
CA THR A 11 -16.39 5.87 -5.97
C THR A 11 -15.64 4.95 -5.03
N ALA A 12 -14.32 4.99 -5.06
CA ALA A 12 -13.48 4.09 -4.32
C ALA A 12 -13.68 4.39 -2.83
N ILE A 13 -14.69 3.76 -2.22
CA ILE A 13 -14.92 3.80 -0.79
C ILE A 13 -13.63 3.26 -0.19
N GLU A 14 -12.97 4.06 0.66
CA GLU A 14 -11.81 3.58 1.41
C GLU A 14 -12.25 2.32 2.17
N THR A 15 -11.80 1.14 1.73
CA THR A 15 -12.27 -0.17 2.22
C THR A 15 -11.63 -0.57 3.55
N ILE A 16 -10.68 0.21 4.06
CA ILE A 16 -9.87 -0.13 5.22
C ILE A 16 -9.79 1.00 6.24
N ASP A 17 -9.66 0.63 7.51
CA ASP A 17 -9.41 1.60 8.58
C ASP A 17 -7.99 2.18 8.48
N LEU A 18 -7.90 3.43 8.08
CA LEU A 18 -6.63 4.16 8.04
C LEU A 18 -6.10 4.53 9.43
N GLY A 19 -6.94 4.50 10.46
CA GLY A 19 -6.54 4.60 11.86
C GLY A 19 -5.58 3.47 12.22
N LEU A 20 -5.97 2.22 11.90
CA LEU A 20 -5.14 1.04 12.05
C LEU A 20 -3.80 1.16 11.31
N VAL A 21 -3.82 1.63 10.05
CA VAL A 21 -2.57 1.84 9.29
C VAL A 21 -1.66 2.86 9.97
N ARG A 22 -2.21 4.00 10.41
CA ARG A 22 -1.44 5.03 11.13
C ARG A 22 -0.87 4.49 12.44
N GLN A 23 -1.63 3.68 13.17
CA GLN A 23 -1.17 3.04 14.40
C GLN A 23 -0.04 2.04 14.12
N ALA A 24 -0.16 1.20 13.09
CA ALA A 24 0.90 0.28 12.69
C ALA A 24 2.18 1.01 12.29
N ILE A 25 2.08 2.13 11.58
CA ILE A 25 3.24 2.99 11.25
C ILE A 25 3.88 3.56 12.53
N ARG A 26 3.10 4.08 13.47
CA ARG A 26 3.62 4.65 14.73
C ARG A 26 4.30 3.59 15.60
N ASN A 27 3.73 2.39 15.63
CA ASN A 27 4.22 1.29 16.47
C ASN A 27 5.24 0.40 15.74
N GLU A 28 5.61 0.74 14.50
CA GLU A 28 6.51 -0.04 13.63
C GLU A 28 6.09 -1.52 13.48
N ARG A 29 4.77 -1.76 13.43
CA ARG A 29 4.17 -3.10 13.30
C ARG A 29 3.92 -3.47 11.84
N LYS A 30 4.02 -4.77 11.53
CA LYS A 30 3.67 -5.28 10.21
C LYS A 30 2.16 -5.23 9.99
N LEU A 31 1.76 -5.12 8.73
CA LEU A 31 0.38 -5.28 8.31
C LEU A 31 0.27 -6.51 7.41
N GLY A 32 -0.77 -7.30 7.64
CA GLY A 32 -1.23 -8.36 6.74
C GLY A 32 -2.49 -7.90 6.00
N PHE A 33 -2.63 -8.22 4.72
CA PHE A 33 -3.85 -7.96 3.96
C PHE A 33 -3.90 -8.72 2.63
N LEU A 34 -5.11 -8.80 2.07
CA LEU A 34 -5.31 -9.16 0.66
C LEU A 34 -5.18 -7.93 -0.23
N TYR A 35 -4.35 -8.04 -1.27
CA TYR A 35 -4.17 -6.98 -2.25
C TYR A 35 -4.59 -7.44 -3.64
N ARG A 36 -5.47 -6.66 -4.27
CA ARG A 36 -5.89 -6.87 -5.65
C ARG A 36 -5.10 -5.96 -6.59
N ALA A 37 -4.19 -6.55 -7.36
CA ALA A 37 -3.48 -5.83 -8.40
C ALA A 37 -4.44 -5.43 -9.55
N PRO A 38 -4.17 -4.33 -10.28
CA PRO A 38 -4.95 -4.02 -11.47
C PRO A 38 -4.85 -5.17 -12.48
N GLY A 39 -6.00 -5.72 -12.89
CA GLY A 39 -6.09 -6.84 -13.83
C GLY A 39 -5.62 -8.20 -13.30
N GLY A 40 -5.33 -8.32 -12.00
CA GLY A 40 -4.75 -9.54 -11.41
C GLY A 40 -5.57 -10.14 -10.28
N ALA A 41 -5.22 -11.38 -9.93
CA ALA A 41 -5.78 -12.07 -8.77
C ALA A 41 -5.43 -11.37 -7.46
N ALA A 42 -6.30 -11.54 -6.47
CA ALA A 42 -5.99 -11.13 -5.10
C ALA A 42 -4.83 -11.96 -4.56
N SER A 43 -4.04 -11.35 -3.68
CA SER A 43 -2.85 -12.00 -3.14
C SER A 43 -2.54 -11.49 -1.74
N GLU A 44 -2.18 -12.39 -0.85
CA GLU A 44 -1.80 -12.05 0.52
C GLU A 44 -0.47 -11.31 0.55
N ARG A 45 -0.41 -10.30 1.41
CA ARG A 45 0.76 -9.45 1.58
C ARG A 45 1.03 -9.23 3.06
N VAL A 46 2.28 -9.44 3.45
CA VAL A 46 2.83 -8.92 4.69
C VAL A 46 3.78 -7.78 4.34
N VAL A 47 3.56 -6.62 4.95
CA VAL A 47 4.31 -5.40 4.63
C VAL A 47 4.70 -4.63 5.88
N TRP A 48 5.75 -3.82 5.76
CA TRP A 48 6.24 -2.93 6.81
C TRP A 48 5.83 -1.50 6.46
N PRO A 49 4.68 -1.01 6.95
CA PRO A 49 4.22 0.33 6.62
C PRO A 49 5.09 1.38 7.33
N PHE A 50 5.51 2.40 6.60
CA PHE A 50 6.34 3.48 7.15
C PHE A 50 5.85 4.89 6.77
N ALA A 51 4.99 4.99 5.75
CA ALA A 51 4.35 6.23 5.31
C ALA A 51 2.94 5.97 4.79
N LEU A 52 2.09 6.99 4.94
CA LEU A 52 0.79 7.09 4.30
C LEU A 52 0.78 8.41 3.51
N GLY A 53 0.49 8.33 2.23
CA GLY A 53 0.44 9.47 1.32
C GLY A 53 -0.89 9.57 0.59
N PHE A 54 -1.00 10.61 -0.20
CA PHE A 54 -2.08 10.79 -1.17
C PHE A 54 -1.48 10.85 -2.56
N PHE A 55 -2.13 10.17 -3.51
CA PHE A 55 -1.82 10.26 -4.92
C PHE A 55 -3.11 10.50 -5.68
N ASP A 56 -3.21 11.65 -6.36
CA ASP A 56 -4.45 12.14 -6.95
C ASP A 56 -5.59 12.16 -5.90
N LYS A 57 -6.62 11.33 -6.06
CA LYS A 57 -7.76 11.25 -5.13
C LYS A 57 -7.74 10.03 -4.20
N VAL A 58 -6.64 9.26 -4.16
CA VAL A 58 -6.56 8.02 -3.38
C VAL A 58 -5.46 8.02 -2.34
N ARG A 59 -5.73 7.38 -1.20
CA ARG A 59 -4.73 7.11 -0.15
C ARG A 59 -3.80 5.99 -0.61
N VAL A 60 -2.52 6.18 -0.35
CA VAL A 60 -1.47 5.21 -0.69
C VAL A 60 -0.66 4.88 0.55
N VAL A 61 -0.62 3.60 0.90
CA VAL A 61 0.29 3.05 1.91
C VAL A 61 1.64 2.79 1.24
N VAL A 62 2.69 3.39 1.78
CA VAL A 62 4.06 3.13 1.37
C VAL A 62 4.68 2.15 2.36
N ALA A 63 5.17 1.02 1.84
CA ALA A 63 5.66 -0.07 2.67
C ALA A 63 6.78 -0.86 2.00
N TRP A 64 7.61 -1.52 2.81
CA TRP A 64 8.46 -2.61 2.34
C TRP A 64 7.64 -3.90 2.29
N CYS A 65 7.60 -4.56 1.14
CA CYS A 65 6.86 -5.81 0.95
C CYS A 65 7.80 -6.99 1.14
N GLU A 66 7.49 -7.91 2.06
CA GLU A 66 8.33 -9.10 2.31
C GLU A 66 8.38 -10.00 1.09
N MET A 67 7.22 -10.31 0.50
CA MET A 67 7.15 -11.20 -0.68
C MET A 67 7.93 -10.67 -1.90
N ARG A 68 8.07 -9.35 -2.05
CA ARG A 68 8.78 -8.73 -3.19
C ARG A 68 10.16 -8.21 -2.80
N HIS A 69 10.56 -8.33 -1.54
CA HIS A 69 11.80 -7.80 -0.99
C HIS A 69 12.11 -6.36 -1.47
N GLY A 70 11.12 -5.47 -1.37
CA GLY A 70 11.28 -4.11 -1.91
C GLY A 70 10.17 -3.13 -1.54
N PHE A 71 10.44 -1.85 -1.78
CA PHE A 71 9.47 -0.77 -1.57
C PHE A 71 8.34 -0.82 -2.58
N ARG A 72 7.10 -0.74 -2.09
CA ARG A 72 5.88 -0.76 -2.90
C ARG A 72 4.86 0.24 -2.37
N HIS A 73 4.00 0.65 -3.28
CA HIS A 73 2.88 1.54 -3.04
C HIS A 73 1.59 0.72 -3.15
N PHE A 74 0.78 0.73 -2.10
CA PHE A 74 -0.49 0.02 -2.05
C PHE A 74 -1.60 1.04 -1.93
N ARG A 75 -2.52 1.07 -2.90
CA ARG A 75 -3.69 1.94 -2.80
C ARG A 75 -4.65 1.36 -1.78
N ALA A 76 -5.11 2.18 -0.84
CA ALA A 76 -5.96 1.74 0.26
C ALA A 76 -7.29 1.14 -0.23
N ASP A 77 -7.84 1.67 -1.33
CA ASP A 77 -9.07 1.20 -1.98
C ASP A 77 -8.95 -0.19 -2.63
N ARG A 78 -7.73 -0.74 -2.73
CA ARG A 78 -7.47 -2.09 -3.28
C ARG A 78 -7.01 -3.08 -2.22
N ILE A 79 -7.03 -2.67 -0.96
CA ILE A 79 -6.72 -3.51 0.19
C ILE A 79 -8.04 -4.06 0.75
N ALA A 80 -8.04 -5.36 1.04
CA ALA A 80 -9.11 -6.07 1.74
C ALA A 80 -8.52 -6.85 2.92
N GLU A 81 -9.36 -7.17 3.90
CA GLU A 81 -8.98 -7.99 5.06
C GLU A 81 -7.72 -7.45 5.79
N LEU A 82 -7.70 -6.14 6.01
CA LEU A 82 -6.58 -5.50 6.68
C LEU A 82 -6.49 -5.94 8.14
N GLN A 83 -5.32 -6.44 8.53
CA GLN A 83 -5.00 -6.83 9.90
C GLN A 83 -3.64 -6.26 10.31
N ALA A 84 -3.59 -5.70 11.52
CA ALA A 84 -2.31 -5.40 12.16
C ALA A 84 -1.80 -6.66 12.84
N THR A 85 -0.52 -6.97 12.61
CA THR A 85 0.12 -8.05 13.34
C THR A 85 0.70 -7.51 14.65
N ASP A 86 0.88 -8.39 15.64
CA ASP A 86 1.61 -8.04 16.87
C ASP A 86 3.13 -8.05 16.67
N THR A 87 3.60 -8.27 15.44
CA THR A 87 5.02 -8.31 15.12
C THR A 87 5.53 -6.95 14.70
N ARG A 88 6.54 -6.45 15.41
CA ARG A 88 7.33 -5.30 14.97
C ARG A 88 8.28 -5.70 13.84
N TYR A 89 8.45 -4.87 12.82
CA TYR A 89 9.47 -5.12 11.80
C TYR A 89 10.88 -4.71 12.30
N PRO A 90 11.96 -5.37 11.85
CA PRO A 90 13.29 -5.22 12.44
C PRO A 90 13.98 -3.89 12.11
N ARG A 91 13.46 -3.13 11.15
CA ARG A 91 14.07 -1.90 10.64
C ARG A 91 13.35 -0.67 11.17
N ARG A 92 14.07 0.37 11.58
CA ARG A 92 13.43 1.63 12.04
C ARG A 92 12.70 2.32 10.87
N ARG A 93 11.55 2.94 11.17
CA ARG A 93 10.75 3.72 10.21
C ARG A 93 11.57 4.78 9.47
N GLN A 94 12.46 5.48 10.18
CA GLN A 94 13.31 6.53 9.61
C GLN A 94 14.29 6.00 8.56
N ALA A 95 14.85 4.80 8.78
CA ALA A 95 15.75 4.16 7.82
C ALA A 95 15.01 3.79 6.53
N LEU A 96 13.81 3.21 6.65
CA LEU A 96 12.94 2.89 5.52
C LEU A 96 12.56 4.14 4.72
N LEU A 97 12.21 5.24 5.41
CA LEU A 97 11.90 6.52 4.77
C LEU A 97 13.10 7.10 4.00
N LYS A 98 14.30 7.07 4.58
CA LYS A 98 15.53 7.57 3.94
C LYS A 98 15.83 6.79 2.67
N GLU A 99 15.81 5.47 2.74
CA GLU A 99 16.06 4.60 1.58
C GLU A 99 15.01 4.76 0.51
N TRP A 100 13.73 4.78 0.88
CA TRP A 100 12.65 4.99 -0.08
C TRP A 100 12.80 6.33 -0.80
N ARG A 101 13.12 7.43 -0.11
CA ARG A 101 13.39 8.73 -0.74
C ARG A 101 14.55 8.66 -1.74
N ALA A 102 15.64 8.02 -1.37
CA ALA A 102 16.77 7.80 -2.28
C ALA A 102 16.39 6.98 -3.53
N THR A 103 15.32 6.17 -3.49
CA THR A 103 14.81 5.50 -4.70
C THR A 103 14.01 6.42 -5.62
N LEU A 104 13.47 7.53 -5.10
CA LEU A 104 12.71 8.52 -5.88
C LEU A 104 13.61 9.54 -6.57
N ASP A 105 14.75 9.88 -5.96
CA ASP A 105 15.72 10.84 -6.49
C ASP A 105 16.53 10.29 -7.68
N LYS A 106 16.43 8.98 -7.93
CA LYS A 106 16.95 8.40 -9.17
C LYS A 106 16.06 8.84 -10.33
N PRO A 107 16.61 9.46 -11.39
CA PRO A 107 15.82 9.82 -12.56
C PRO A 107 15.10 8.56 -13.05
N ARG A 108 13.76 8.60 -13.06
CA ARG A 108 12.94 7.53 -13.60
C ARG A 108 13.26 7.44 -15.08
N GLY A 109 14.18 6.55 -15.43
CA GLY A 109 14.61 6.34 -16.79
C GLY A 109 13.40 6.13 -17.68
N SER A 110 13.24 7.03 -18.64
CA SER A 110 12.43 6.83 -19.84
C SER A 110 12.78 5.46 -20.43
N ARG A 111 11.85 4.52 -20.36
CA ARG A 111 11.75 3.39 -21.28
C ARG A 111 10.32 2.91 -21.35
#